data_AF-A0A4U8S9G4-F1
#
_entry.id   AF-A0A4U8S9G4-F1
#
_cell.length_a   1.000
_cell.length_b   1.000
_cell.length_c   1.000
_cell.angle_alpha   90.00
_cell.angle_beta   90.00
_cell.angle_gamma   90.00
#
_symmetry.space_group_name_H-M   'P 1'
#
loop_
_entity.id
_entity.type
_entity.pdbx_description
1 polymer ?
#
loop_
_entity_poly.entity_id
_entity_poly.type
_entity_poly.pdbx_seq_one_letter_code
_entity_poly.pdbx_strand_id
1 'polypeptide(L)'
;MELVLFLIAAGIIFYLYKTFQGYLSNPIVPTDRDVLQPQRQHEYVQERPILSPKEKLKCTEYGIIIRILSKLSYADDKSCILEERLVKGIIDDMAKDSDQPSELFLEIYKESGRDDIQELAELFADETIGQYKKRVKIIEFMFTLAYADGNFSQEEEDCIINVAAILEIDNTDFNHLYDSFKALNEAYVPLTKSEALELFGLTDGFTKDKLDSKYNDFFKQKRQNITDPKNLGKPYNENGGQDLRKISEAYAVLLKEVS
;
A
#
# COMPACT_ATOMS: atom_id res chain seq x y z
N MET A 1 19.75 -40.69 22.01
CA MET A 1 18.93 -39.90 21.07
C MET A 1 19.78 -38.99 20.18
N GLU A 2 20.85 -38.37 20.70
CA GLU A 2 21.72 -37.46 19.92
C GLU A 2 22.40 -38.14 18.71
N LEU A 3 22.84 -39.38 18.86
CA LEU A 3 23.52 -40.11 17.78
C LEU A 3 22.58 -40.45 16.59
N VAL A 4 21.30 -40.69 16.87
CA VAL A 4 20.28 -40.91 15.83
C VAL A 4 19.98 -39.62 15.08
N LEU A 5 19.90 -38.49 15.80
CA LEU A 5 19.66 -37.18 15.20
C LEU A 5 20.84 -36.73 14.33
N PHE A 6 22.07 -37.05 14.75
CA PHE A 6 23.28 -36.82 13.95
C PHE A 6 23.29 -37.64 12.65
N LEU A 7 22.88 -38.91 12.71
CA LEU A 7 22.79 -39.76 11.51
C LEU A 7 21.71 -39.28 10.53
N ILE A 8 20.58 -38.78 11.03
CA ILE A 8 19.52 -38.20 10.20
C ILE A 8 20.01 -36.91 9.54
N ALA A 9 20.63 -36.01 10.30
CA ALA A 9 21.19 -34.76 9.78
C ALA A 9 22.28 -35.01 8.72
N ALA A 10 23.18 -35.96 8.97
CA ALA A 10 24.20 -36.37 8.02
C ALA A 10 23.59 -36.95 6.74
N GLY A 11 22.51 -37.73 6.85
CA GLY A 11 21.76 -38.25 5.70
C GLY A 11 21.14 -37.15 4.85
N ILE A 12 20.52 -36.15 5.48
CA ILE A 12 19.93 -34.99 4.78
C ILE A 12 21.00 -34.17 4.06
N ILE A 13 22.12 -33.88 4.73
CA ILE A 13 23.24 -33.13 4.14
C ILE A 13 23.84 -33.90 2.96
N PHE A 14 24.01 -35.23 3.09
CA PHE A 14 24.51 -36.06 2.01
C PHE A 14 23.55 -36.09 0.80
N TYR A 15 22.24 -36.17 1.04
CA TYR A 15 21.23 -36.12 -0.01
C TYR A 15 21.24 -34.77 -0.74
N LEU A 16 21.30 -33.66 -0.01
CA LEU A 16 21.39 -32.32 -0.60
C LEU A 16 22.68 -32.16 -1.42
N TYR A 17 23.81 -32.62 -0.90
CA TYR A 17 25.09 -32.59 -1.62
C TYR A 17 25.04 -33.41 -2.91
N LYS A 18 24.46 -34.62 -2.88
CA LYS A 18 24.29 -35.46 -4.08
C LYS A 18 23.36 -34.83 -5.11
N THR A 19 22.25 -34.25 -4.66
CA THR A 19 21.29 -33.57 -5.54
C THR A 19 21.95 -32.35 -6.20
N PHE A 20 22.68 -31.55 -5.41
CA PHE A 20 23.39 -30.37 -5.88
C PHE A 20 24.54 -30.73 -6.85
N GLN A 21 25.30 -31.79 -6.58
CA GLN A 21 26.31 -32.32 -7.51
C GLN A 21 25.68 -32.82 -8.82
N GLY A 22 24.48 -33.42 -8.77
CA GLY A 22 23.72 -33.80 -9.97
C GLY A 22 23.37 -32.59 -10.85
N TYR A 23 22.97 -31.48 -10.23
CA TYR A 23 22.71 -30.22 -10.93
C TYR A 23 23.97 -29.57 -11.52
N LEU A 24 25.10 -29.66 -10.82
CA LEU A 24 26.38 -29.11 -11.31
C LEU A 24 27.08 -30.00 -12.35
N SER A 25 26.87 -31.31 -12.30
CA SER A 25 27.52 -32.28 -13.20
C SER A 25 26.84 -32.40 -14.56
N ASN A 26 25.67 -31.77 -14.73
CA ASN A 26 24.95 -31.72 -15.99
C ASN A 26 25.01 -30.29 -16.57
N PRO A 27 26.17 -29.84 -17.11
CA PRO A 27 26.16 -28.66 -17.96
C PRO A 27 25.16 -28.92 -19.08
N ILE A 28 24.43 -27.90 -19.53
CA ILE A 28 23.60 -27.98 -20.72
C ILE A 28 24.57 -28.23 -21.89
N VAL A 29 24.82 -29.50 -22.20
CA VAL A 29 25.58 -29.92 -23.38
C VAL A 29 24.57 -29.97 -24.52
N PRO A 30 24.72 -29.13 -25.56
CA PRO A 30 23.93 -29.30 -26.77
C PRO A 30 24.19 -30.71 -27.29
N THR A 31 23.16 -31.56 -27.31
CA THR A 31 23.30 -32.92 -27.82
C THR A 31 23.53 -32.84 -29.32
N ASP A 32 24.56 -33.52 -29.81
CA ASP A 32 25.03 -33.59 -31.21
C ASP A 32 24.03 -34.20 -32.22
N ARG A 33 22.73 -34.15 -31.92
CA ARG A 33 21.62 -34.54 -32.81
C ARG A 33 21.06 -33.39 -33.64
N ASP A 34 21.66 -32.20 -33.57
CA ASP A 34 21.22 -31.00 -34.32
C ASP A 34 21.84 -30.88 -35.72
N VAL A 35 22.63 -31.86 -36.17
CA VAL A 35 23.12 -31.91 -37.55
C VAL A 35 22.22 -32.88 -38.33
N LEU A 36 21.26 -32.30 -39.08
CA LEU A 36 20.29 -32.90 -40.01
C LEU A 36 18.82 -32.75 -39.59
N GLN A 37 18.37 -31.52 -39.37
CA GLN A 37 16.99 -31.13 -39.71
C GLN A 37 17.01 -29.83 -40.52
N PRO A 38 16.44 -29.82 -41.74
CA PRO A 38 16.17 -28.57 -42.44
C PRO A 38 14.95 -27.89 -41.79
N GLN A 39 15.09 -26.59 -41.54
CA GLN A 39 14.12 -25.67 -40.96
C GLN A 39 13.95 -25.71 -39.43
N ARG A 40 14.94 -25.16 -38.71
CA ARG A 40 14.62 -24.34 -37.54
C ARG A 40 13.81 -23.14 -38.04
N GLN A 41 12.49 -23.19 -37.84
CA GLN A 41 11.70 -21.98 -37.71
C GLN A 41 12.44 -21.09 -36.72
N HIS A 42 12.69 -19.85 -37.10
CA HIS A 42 13.26 -18.87 -36.18
C HIS A 42 12.26 -18.76 -35.04
N GLU A 43 12.58 -19.37 -33.90
CA GLU A 43 11.91 -19.07 -32.65
C GLU A 43 12.28 -17.62 -32.38
N TYR A 44 11.35 -16.71 -32.72
CA TYR A 44 11.48 -15.30 -32.42
C TYR A 44 11.77 -15.23 -30.93
N VAL A 45 12.99 -14.82 -30.56
CA VAL A 45 13.23 -14.28 -29.22
C VAL A 45 12.29 -13.10 -29.15
N GLN A 46 11.17 -13.26 -28.46
CA GLN A 46 10.18 -12.21 -28.29
C GLN A 46 10.92 -11.07 -27.58
N GLU A 47 11.27 -10.02 -28.32
CA GLU A 47 11.89 -8.83 -27.75
C GLU A 47 10.93 -8.35 -26.66
N ARG A 48 11.32 -8.47 -25.39
CA ARG A 48 10.50 -7.94 -24.31
C ARG A 48 10.35 -6.45 -24.59
N PRO A 49 9.12 -5.92 -24.66
CA PRO A 49 8.92 -4.51 -24.96
C PRO A 49 9.72 -3.68 -23.96
N ILE A 50 10.44 -2.68 -24.46
CA ILE A 50 11.15 -1.74 -23.59
C ILE A 50 10.08 -0.93 -22.87
N LEU A 51 9.77 -1.34 -21.65
CA LEU A 51 8.80 -0.66 -20.80
C LEU A 51 9.31 0.76 -20.48
N SER A 52 8.40 1.73 -20.55
CA SER A 52 8.67 3.08 -20.07
C SER A 52 8.95 3.06 -18.56
N PRO A 53 9.61 4.09 -17.98
CA PRO A 53 9.77 4.20 -16.54
C PRO A 53 8.45 4.05 -15.76
N LYS A 54 7.36 4.62 -16.30
CA LYS A 54 6.01 4.49 -15.73
C LYS A 54 5.52 3.05 -15.71
N GLU A 55 5.60 2.36 -16.86
CA GLU A 55 5.15 0.97 -16.95
C GLU A 55 5.98 0.04 -16.07
N LYS A 56 7.28 0.30 -15.94
CA LYS A 56 8.12 -0.42 -14.97
C LYS A 56 7.65 -0.16 -13.55
N LEU A 57 7.37 1.10 -13.19
CA LEU A 57 6.93 1.47 -11.85
C LEU A 57 5.59 0.81 -11.50
N LYS A 58 4.63 0.76 -12.43
CA LYS A 58 3.33 0.09 -12.23
C LYS A 58 3.42 -1.40 -11.85
N CYS A 59 4.52 -2.06 -12.22
CA CYS A 59 4.78 -3.46 -11.90
C CYS A 59 5.55 -3.66 -10.59
N THR A 60 5.99 -2.60 -9.92
CA THR A 60 6.64 -2.70 -8.61
C THR A 60 5.60 -2.77 -7.49
N GLU A 61 6.01 -3.24 -6.31
CA GLU A 61 5.17 -3.24 -5.10
C GLU A 61 4.52 -1.88 -4.84
N TYR A 62 5.28 -0.77 -4.91
CA TYR A 62 4.75 0.58 -4.72
C TYR A 62 3.79 1.01 -5.83
N GLY A 63 4.06 0.60 -7.07
CA GLY A 63 3.15 0.79 -8.19
C GLY A 63 1.82 0.06 -8.01
N ILE A 64 1.86 -1.16 -7.48
CA ILE A 64 0.65 -1.94 -7.20
C ILE A 64 -0.15 -1.29 -6.06
N ILE A 65 0.52 -0.90 -4.97
CA ILE A 65 -0.11 -0.20 -3.85
C ILE A 65 -0.84 1.05 -4.34
N ILE A 66 -0.20 1.93 -5.10
CA ILE A 66 -0.85 3.18 -5.54
C ILE A 66 -2.06 2.93 -6.46
N ARG A 67 -2.05 1.83 -7.24
CA ARG A 67 -3.17 1.42 -8.09
C ARG A 67 -4.34 0.90 -7.27
N ILE A 68 -4.08 0.11 -6.22
CA ILE A 68 -5.10 -0.33 -5.26
C ILE A 68 -5.76 0.88 -4.58
N LEU A 69 -4.96 1.82 -4.09
CA LEU A 69 -5.48 3.02 -3.42
C LEU A 69 -6.26 3.93 -4.37
N SER A 70 -5.81 4.05 -5.62
CA SER A 70 -6.56 4.73 -6.67
C SER A 70 -7.93 4.09 -6.86
N LYS A 71 -7.98 2.77 -7.05
CA LYS A 71 -9.24 2.05 -7.24
C LYS A 71 -10.22 2.25 -6.08
N LEU A 72 -9.73 2.25 -4.84
CA LEU A 72 -10.53 2.53 -3.66
C LEU A 72 -11.05 3.97 -3.66
N SER A 73 -10.20 4.96 -3.93
CA SER A 73 -10.55 6.39 -3.86
C SER A 73 -11.47 6.86 -5.01
N TYR A 74 -11.64 6.04 -6.05
CA TYR A 74 -12.64 6.23 -7.11
C TYR A 74 -13.83 5.26 -6.97
N ALA A 75 -13.93 4.52 -5.86
CA ALA A 75 -15.07 3.63 -5.61
C ALA A 75 -16.34 4.42 -5.31
N ASP A 76 -16.20 5.56 -4.64
CA ASP A 76 -17.24 6.57 -4.52
C ASP A 76 -16.87 7.85 -5.30
N ASP A 77 -17.89 8.63 -5.70
CA ASP A 77 -17.69 9.86 -6.49
C ASP A 77 -17.30 11.07 -5.62
N LYS A 78 -16.79 10.83 -4.40
CA LYS A 78 -16.45 11.87 -3.44
C LYS A 78 -14.95 11.82 -3.18
N SER A 79 -14.32 12.98 -3.15
CA SER A 79 -12.95 13.09 -2.63
C SER A 79 -12.91 14.21 -1.61
N CYS A 80 -12.30 13.94 -0.47
CA CYS A 80 -12.18 14.90 0.61
C CYS A 80 -10.73 15.39 0.79
N ILE A 81 -10.57 16.55 1.45
CA ILE A 81 -9.25 17.15 1.70
C ILE A 81 -8.31 16.17 2.41
N LEU A 82 -8.82 15.36 3.34
CA LEU A 82 -8.02 14.41 4.09
C LEU A 82 -7.48 13.29 3.21
N GLU A 83 -8.33 12.71 2.37
CA GLU A 83 -7.98 11.64 1.44
C GLU A 83 -6.90 12.09 0.45
N GLU A 84 -7.08 13.25 -0.20
CA GLU A 84 -6.07 13.83 -1.10
C GLU A 84 -4.70 13.98 -0.40
N ARG A 85 -4.73 14.33 0.89
CA ARG A 85 -3.52 14.52 1.69
C ARG A 85 -2.89 13.20 2.12
N LEU A 86 -3.68 12.19 2.45
CA LEU A 86 -3.20 10.83 2.74
C LEU A 86 -2.54 10.23 1.50
N VAL A 87 -3.18 10.34 0.34
CA VAL A 87 -2.65 9.89 -0.96
C VAL A 87 -1.35 10.62 -1.31
N LYS A 88 -1.34 11.95 -1.21
CA LYS A 88 -0.11 12.71 -1.46
C LYS A 88 1.01 12.30 -0.50
N GLY A 89 0.68 12.09 0.77
CA GLY A 89 1.63 11.66 1.78
C GLY A 89 2.28 10.33 1.43
N ILE A 90 1.49 9.30 1.08
CA ILE A 90 2.05 7.99 0.74
C ILE A 90 2.86 8.05 -0.56
N ILE A 91 2.43 8.84 -1.55
CA ILE A 91 3.20 9.10 -2.76
C ILE A 91 4.58 9.66 -2.42
N ASP A 92 4.65 10.68 -1.56
CA ASP A 92 5.92 11.30 -1.17
C ASP A 92 6.85 10.30 -0.44
N ASP A 93 6.30 9.39 0.37
CA ASP A 93 7.08 8.32 1.01
C ASP A 93 7.63 7.33 -0.02
N MET A 94 6.77 6.82 -0.91
CA MET A 94 7.16 5.85 -1.93
C MET A 94 8.17 6.44 -2.92
N ALA A 95 7.98 7.70 -3.31
CA ALA A 95 8.91 8.45 -4.16
C ALA A 95 10.29 8.56 -3.51
N LYS A 96 10.33 8.95 -2.23
CA LYS A 96 11.57 9.05 -1.48
C LYS A 96 12.25 7.70 -1.30
N ASP A 97 11.50 6.65 -0.98
CA ASP A 97 12.06 5.32 -0.71
C ASP A 97 12.56 4.62 -1.99
N SER A 98 11.96 4.92 -3.14
CA SER A 98 12.32 4.31 -4.44
C SER A 98 13.22 5.16 -5.33
N ASP A 99 13.55 6.39 -4.91
CA ASP A 99 14.26 7.39 -5.72
C ASP A 99 13.57 7.63 -7.08
N GLN A 100 12.24 7.64 -7.08
CA GLN A 100 11.40 7.92 -8.25
C GLN A 100 10.65 9.25 -8.05
N PRO A 101 10.32 9.99 -9.13
CA PRO A 101 9.57 11.23 -9.02
C PRO A 101 8.15 11.02 -8.47
N SER A 102 7.71 11.84 -7.52
CA SER A 102 6.32 11.83 -7.00
C SER A 102 5.29 12.01 -8.11
N GLU A 103 5.62 12.77 -9.16
CA GLU A 103 4.76 13.02 -10.32
C GLU A 103 4.41 11.72 -11.03
N LEU A 104 5.35 10.77 -11.11
CA LEU A 104 5.13 9.49 -11.78
C LEU A 104 4.12 8.63 -11.03
N PHE A 105 4.20 8.59 -9.70
CA PHE A 105 3.18 7.94 -8.87
C PHE A 105 1.82 8.62 -8.98
N LEU A 106 1.78 9.96 -9.05
CA LEU A 106 0.54 10.71 -9.19
C LEU A 106 -0.12 10.46 -10.55
N GLU A 107 0.66 10.34 -11.63
CA GLU A 107 0.16 9.93 -12.94
C GLU A 107 -0.46 8.52 -12.88
N ILE A 108 0.24 7.56 -12.29
CA ILE A 108 -0.26 6.19 -12.11
C ILE A 108 -1.56 6.22 -11.30
N TYR A 109 -1.58 6.95 -10.18
CA TYR A 109 -2.77 7.09 -9.34
C TYR A 109 -3.98 7.61 -10.13
N LYS A 110 -3.82 8.63 -10.97
CA LYS A 110 -4.93 9.21 -11.74
C LYS A 110 -5.43 8.31 -12.85
N GLU A 111 -4.57 7.48 -13.43
CA GLU A 111 -4.93 6.60 -14.55
C GLU A 111 -5.57 5.27 -14.11
N SER A 112 -5.34 4.85 -12.86
CA SER A 112 -5.60 3.47 -12.42
C SER A 112 -6.93 3.25 -11.71
N GLY A 113 -7.81 4.26 -11.64
CA GLY A 113 -9.12 4.13 -10.96
C GLY A 113 -10.06 3.11 -11.61
N ARG A 114 -9.77 2.70 -12.85
CA ARG A 114 -10.54 1.71 -13.61
C ARG A 114 -9.90 0.32 -13.65
N ASP A 115 -8.76 0.15 -13.00
CA ASP A 115 -8.10 -1.15 -12.94
C ASP A 115 -8.97 -2.17 -12.17
N ASP A 116 -8.75 -3.44 -12.45
CA ASP A 116 -9.42 -4.53 -11.73
C ASP A 116 -8.77 -4.71 -10.36
N ILE A 117 -9.57 -4.54 -9.30
CA ILE A 117 -9.10 -4.66 -7.93
C ILE A 117 -8.65 -6.09 -7.60
N GLN A 118 -9.26 -7.11 -8.21
CA GLN A 118 -8.91 -8.51 -7.96
C GLN A 118 -7.51 -8.81 -8.51
N GLU A 119 -7.26 -8.45 -9.78
CA GLU A 119 -5.93 -8.60 -10.39
C GLU A 119 -4.86 -7.82 -9.60
N LEU A 120 -5.16 -6.61 -9.15
CA LEU A 120 -4.23 -5.83 -8.33
C LEU A 120 -3.92 -6.49 -6.98
N ALA A 121 -4.93 -7.05 -6.32
CA ALA A 121 -4.75 -7.75 -5.05
C ALA A 121 -3.95 -9.05 -5.23
N GLU A 122 -4.16 -9.79 -6.32
CA GLU A 122 -3.37 -10.98 -6.68
C GLU A 122 -1.90 -10.61 -6.91
N LEU A 123 -1.63 -9.59 -7.72
CA LEU A 123 -0.26 -9.09 -7.95
C LEU A 123 0.40 -8.67 -6.64
N PHE A 124 -0.34 -8.00 -5.75
CA PHE A 124 0.20 -7.62 -4.44
C PHE A 124 0.45 -8.83 -3.54
N ALA A 125 -0.41 -9.85 -3.58
CA ALA A 125 -0.22 -11.09 -2.84
C ALA A 125 1.08 -11.78 -3.25
N ASP A 126 1.36 -11.86 -4.56
CA ASP A 126 2.56 -12.47 -5.14
C ASP A 126 3.84 -11.72 -4.73
N GLU A 127 3.83 -10.39 -4.70
CA GLU A 127 4.98 -9.58 -4.26
C GLU A 127 5.22 -9.65 -2.73
N THR A 128 4.21 -10.07 -1.96
CA THR A 128 4.24 -10.03 -0.48
C THR A 128 4.19 -11.40 0.17
N ILE A 129 4.64 -12.45 -0.51
CA ILE A 129 4.73 -13.81 0.05
C ILE A 129 5.50 -13.80 1.37
N GLY A 130 4.87 -14.30 2.44
CA GLY A 130 5.43 -14.34 3.79
C GLY A 130 5.46 -13.00 4.53
N GLN A 131 4.93 -11.92 3.96
CA GLN A 131 4.93 -10.57 4.53
C GLN A 131 3.54 -10.18 5.07
N TYR A 132 2.93 -11.05 5.88
CA TYR A 132 1.56 -10.88 6.38
C TYR A 132 1.28 -9.50 6.99
N LYS A 133 2.18 -8.98 7.84
CA LYS A 133 2.03 -7.67 8.48
C LYS A 133 1.92 -6.52 7.48
N LYS A 134 2.58 -6.64 6.31
CA LYS A 134 2.49 -5.65 5.25
C LYS A 134 1.11 -5.66 4.60
N ARG A 135 0.57 -6.86 4.33
CA ARG A 135 -0.80 -7.02 3.81
C ARG A 135 -1.85 -6.43 4.75
N VAL A 136 -1.77 -6.74 6.05
CA VAL A 136 -2.64 -6.15 7.08
C VAL A 136 -2.50 -4.62 7.11
N LYS A 137 -1.27 -4.09 7.01
CA LYS A 137 -1.03 -2.65 7.01
C LYS A 137 -1.68 -1.92 5.84
N ILE A 138 -1.69 -2.53 4.65
CA ILE A 138 -2.36 -1.94 3.48
C ILE A 138 -3.88 -1.91 3.69
N ILE A 139 -4.48 -2.98 4.21
CA ILE A 139 -5.91 -3.01 4.55
C ILE A 139 -6.26 -1.94 5.60
N GLU A 140 -5.43 -1.78 6.64
CA GLU A 140 -5.61 -0.72 7.64
C GLU A 140 -5.56 0.68 7.01
N PHE A 141 -4.67 0.90 6.05
CA PHE A 141 -4.60 2.18 5.35
C PHE A 141 -5.77 2.39 4.39
N MET A 142 -6.28 1.34 3.75
CA MET A 142 -7.50 1.41 2.95
C MET A 142 -8.69 1.85 3.82
N PHE A 143 -8.86 1.29 5.01
CA PHE A 143 -9.87 1.78 5.96
C PHE A 143 -9.64 3.24 6.35
N THR A 144 -8.39 3.65 6.53
CA THR A 144 -8.06 5.06 6.83
C THR A 144 -8.53 6.00 5.71
N LEU A 145 -8.34 5.62 4.45
CA LEU A 145 -8.84 6.39 3.30
C LEU A 145 -10.37 6.38 3.26
N ALA A 146 -10.99 5.21 3.39
CA ALA A 146 -12.45 5.07 3.24
C ALA A 146 -13.25 5.76 4.36
N TYR A 147 -12.66 5.96 5.54
CA TYR A 147 -13.26 6.73 6.63
C TYR A 147 -12.81 8.21 6.66
N ALA A 148 -12.06 8.67 5.66
CA ALA A 148 -11.45 9.99 5.67
C ALA A 148 -12.50 11.12 5.62
N ASP A 149 -13.58 10.93 4.87
CA ASP A 149 -14.70 11.87 4.77
C ASP A 149 -15.77 11.63 5.86
N GLY A 150 -15.62 10.57 6.65
CA GLY A 150 -16.54 10.13 7.70
C GLY A 150 -17.70 9.25 7.24
N ASN A 151 -17.79 8.95 5.95
CA ASN A 151 -18.86 8.16 5.35
C ASN A 151 -18.28 6.97 4.59
N PHE A 152 -18.18 5.84 5.29
CA PHE A 152 -17.79 4.57 4.68
C PHE A 152 -18.93 4.00 3.83
N SER A 153 -18.74 4.00 2.51
CA SER A 153 -19.72 3.51 1.53
C SER A 153 -19.70 1.98 1.39
N GLN A 154 -20.78 1.40 0.83
CA GLN A 154 -20.83 -0.03 0.56
C GLN A 154 -19.81 -0.43 -0.51
N GLU A 155 -19.60 0.43 -1.50
CA GLU A 155 -18.66 0.21 -2.60
C GLU A 155 -17.20 0.13 -2.10
N GLU A 156 -16.83 0.99 -1.15
CA GLU A 156 -15.53 0.93 -0.48
C GLU A 156 -15.40 -0.29 0.43
N GLU A 157 -16.47 -0.64 1.16
CA GLU A 157 -16.51 -1.83 2.01
C GLU A 157 -16.29 -3.10 1.18
N ASP A 158 -17.03 -3.25 0.09
CA ASP A 158 -16.90 -4.39 -0.83
C ASP A 158 -15.49 -4.44 -1.45
N CYS A 159 -14.92 -3.27 -1.80
CA CYS A 159 -13.56 -3.16 -2.30
C CYS A 159 -12.54 -3.69 -1.28
N ILE A 160 -12.62 -3.22 -0.02
CA ILE A 160 -11.71 -3.63 1.06
C ILE A 160 -11.87 -5.12 1.40
N ILE A 161 -13.09 -5.63 1.46
CA ILE A 161 -13.37 -7.06 1.73
C ILE A 161 -12.75 -7.93 0.64
N ASN A 162 -12.92 -7.57 -0.63
CA ASN A 162 -12.37 -8.33 -1.75
C ASN A 162 -10.84 -8.37 -1.71
N VAL A 163 -10.18 -7.24 -1.46
CA VAL A 163 -8.72 -7.20 -1.32
C VAL A 163 -8.28 -8.03 -0.12
N ALA A 164 -8.90 -7.86 1.05
CA ALA A 164 -8.53 -8.61 2.25
C ALA A 164 -8.67 -10.13 2.08
N ALA A 165 -9.71 -10.58 1.38
CA ALA A 165 -9.90 -11.99 1.06
C ALA A 165 -8.78 -12.55 0.18
N ILE A 166 -8.42 -11.85 -0.91
CA ILE A 166 -7.34 -12.27 -1.82
C ILE A 166 -5.98 -12.24 -1.12
N LEU A 167 -5.77 -11.27 -0.22
CA LEU A 167 -4.55 -11.18 0.58
C LEU A 167 -4.48 -12.20 1.73
N GLU A 168 -5.52 -13.02 1.90
CA GLU A 168 -5.65 -14.05 2.93
C GLU A 168 -5.49 -13.48 4.34
N ILE A 169 -6.11 -12.32 4.60
CA ILE A 169 -6.14 -11.73 5.95
C ILE A 169 -7.02 -12.59 6.86
N ASP A 170 -6.53 -12.92 8.06
CA ASP A 170 -7.31 -13.67 9.03
C ASP A 170 -8.56 -12.88 9.43
N ASN A 171 -9.70 -13.57 9.53
CA ASN A 171 -10.97 -12.94 9.90
C ASN A 171 -10.90 -12.20 11.24
N THR A 172 -10.11 -12.70 12.20
CA THR A 172 -9.92 -12.04 13.50
C THR A 172 -9.25 -10.69 13.33
N ASP A 173 -8.19 -10.62 12.54
CA ASP A 173 -7.46 -9.38 12.28
C ASP A 173 -8.30 -8.40 11.46
N PHE A 174 -8.99 -8.90 10.43
CA PHE A 174 -9.88 -8.09 9.60
C PHE A 174 -11.03 -7.49 10.43
N ASN A 175 -11.74 -8.31 11.20
CA ASN A 175 -12.85 -7.85 12.04
C ASN A 175 -12.36 -6.86 13.10
N HIS A 176 -11.18 -7.09 13.68
CA HIS A 176 -10.58 -6.13 14.61
C HIS A 176 -10.33 -4.77 13.95
N LEU A 177 -9.77 -4.74 12.74
CA LEU A 177 -9.61 -3.49 11.98
C LEU A 177 -10.97 -2.83 11.73
N TYR A 178 -11.91 -3.57 11.18
CA TYR A 178 -13.25 -3.09 10.86
C TYR A 178 -13.95 -2.46 12.06
N ASP A 179 -14.05 -3.20 13.17
CA ASP A 179 -14.70 -2.76 14.40
C ASP A 179 -13.99 -1.55 15.00
N SER A 180 -12.66 -1.53 14.95
CA SER A 180 -11.89 -0.40 15.44
C SER A 180 -12.22 0.87 14.65
N PHE A 181 -12.16 0.85 13.31
CA PHE A 181 -12.48 2.04 12.51
C PHE A 181 -13.94 2.47 12.67
N LYS A 182 -14.87 1.51 12.72
CA LYS A 182 -16.29 1.78 12.96
C LYS A 182 -16.52 2.49 14.30
N ALA A 183 -15.95 1.97 15.39
CA ALA A 183 -16.07 2.58 16.72
C ALA A 183 -15.49 4.00 16.75
N LEU A 184 -14.36 4.23 16.07
CA LEU A 184 -13.75 5.56 15.99
C LEU A 184 -14.61 6.54 15.18
N ASN A 185 -15.29 6.07 14.14
CA ASN A 185 -16.23 6.89 13.36
C ASN A 185 -17.50 7.23 14.17
N GLU A 186 -18.05 6.26 14.90
CA GLU A 186 -19.25 6.44 15.74
C GLU A 186 -18.97 7.35 16.95
N ALA A 187 -17.77 7.29 17.53
CA ALA A 187 -17.35 8.16 18.63
C ALA A 187 -16.96 9.58 18.19
N TYR A 188 -17.00 9.86 16.88
CA TYR A 188 -16.54 11.12 16.34
C TYR A 188 -17.49 12.28 16.68
N VAL A 189 -16.94 13.40 17.15
CA VAL A 189 -17.69 14.62 17.47
C VAL A 189 -17.15 15.77 16.61
N PRO A 190 -17.99 16.41 15.79
CA PRO A 190 -17.58 17.56 14.97
C PRO A 190 -17.07 18.73 15.82
N LEU A 191 -15.96 19.34 15.41
CA LEU A 191 -15.35 20.46 16.10
C LEU A 191 -16.09 21.78 15.84
N THR A 192 -16.15 22.62 16.88
CA THR A 192 -16.56 24.02 16.76
C THR A 192 -15.40 24.90 16.27
N LYS A 193 -15.71 26.11 15.78
CA LYS A 193 -14.70 27.10 15.36
C LYS A 193 -13.70 27.42 16.46
N SER A 194 -14.16 27.58 17.71
CA SER A 194 -13.30 27.90 18.84
C SER A 194 -12.27 26.80 19.09
N GLU A 195 -12.72 25.54 19.08
CA GLU A 195 -11.83 24.39 19.26
C GLU A 195 -10.87 24.22 18.08
N ALA A 196 -11.30 24.52 16.85
CA ALA A 196 -10.42 24.50 15.68
C ALA A 196 -9.31 25.57 15.77
N LEU A 197 -9.63 26.79 16.22
CA LEU A 197 -8.64 27.85 16.46
C LEU A 197 -7.63 27.44 17.54
N GLU A 198 -8.11 26.87 18.65
CA GLU A 198 -7.27 26.38 19.73
C GLU A 198 -6.34 25.26 19.26
N LEU A 199 -6.86 24.31 18.47
CA LEU A 199 -6.09 23.20 17.91
C LEU A 199 -4.90 23.68 17.07
N PHE A 200 -5.10 24.71 16.24
CA PHE A 200 -4.02 25.29 15.43
C PHE A 200 -3.19 26.36 16.15
N GLY A 201 -3.59 26.76 17.36
CA GLY A 201 -2.99 27.88 18.09
C GLY A 201 -3.12 29.21 17.32
N LEU A 202 -4.25 29.40 16.65
CA LEU A 202 -4.56 30.59 15.85
C LEU A 202 -5.53 31.50 16.60
N THR A 203 -5.43 32.80 16.32
CA THR A 203 -6.38 33.81 16.80
C THR A 203 -7.29 34.24 15.66
N ASP A 204 -8.42 34.88 15.97
CA ASP A 204 -9.25 35.53 14.96
C ASP A 204 -8.41 36.49 14.09
N GLY A 205 -8.68 36.51 12.78
CA GLY A 205 -7.91 37.28 11.79
C GLY A 205 -6.65 36.58 11.26
N PHE A 206 -6.55 35.26 11.38
CA PHE A 206 -5.48 34.48 10.75
C PHE A 206 -5.53 34.57 9.22
N THR A 207 -4.37 34.40 8.57
CA THR A 207 -4.28 34.36 7.10
C THR A 207 -4.33 32.91 6.61
N LYS A 208 -4.82 32.71 5.38
CA LYS A 208 -4.86 31.38 4.75
C LYS A 208 -3.49 30.70 4.76
N ASP A 209 -2.42 31.42 4.41
CA ASP A 209 -1.06 30.87 4.39
C ASP A 209 -0.61 30.32 5.75
N LYS A 210 -1.00 30.99 6.85
CA LYS A 210 -0.68 30.52 8.21
C LYS A 210 -1.46 29.26 8.55
N LEU A 211 -2.74 29.19 8.17
CA LEU A 211 -3.56 28.00 8.35
C LEU A 211 -3.00 26.82 7.55
N ASP A 212 -2.68 27.02 6.28
CA ASP A 212 -2.11 26.00 5.39
C ASP A 212 -0.78 25.47 5.93
N SER A 213 0.11 26.36 6.40
CA SER A 213 1.39 25.97 7.01
C SER A 213 1.18 25.13 8.26
N LYS A 214 0.31 25.56 9.18
CA LYS A 214 0.02 24.83 10.42
C LYS A 214 -0.58 23.46 10.14
N TYR A 215 -1.53 23.39 9.22
CA TYR A 215 -2.13 22.13 8.78
C TYR A 215 -1.08 21.17 8.21
N ASN A 216 -0.22 21.66 7.30
CA ASN A 216 0.85 20.84 6.72
C ASN A 216 1.82 20.31 7.78
N ASP A 217 2.17 21.12 8.78
CA ASP A 217 3.08 20.73 9.86
C ASP A 217 2.46 19.64 10.74
N PHE A 218 1.21 19.82 11.17
CA PHE A 218 0.49 18.82 11.96
C PHE A 218 0.33 17.51 11.20
N PHE A 219 -0.05 17.60 9.91
CA PHE A 219 -0.21 16.43 9.05
C PHE A 219 1.10 15.64 8.94
N LYS A 220 2.23 16.31 8.68
CA LYS A 220 3.56 15.68 8.60
C LYS A 220 4.00 15.04 9.91
N GLN A 221 3.66 15.62 11.06
CA GLN A 221 4.03 15.07 12.37
C GLN A 221 3.22 13.85 12.76
N LYS A 222 1.94 13.81 12.38
CA LYS A 222 0.98 12.77 12.81
C LYS A 222 0.86 11.61 11.82
N ARG A 223 1.16 11.83 10.54
CA ARG A 223 1.10 10.78 9.52
C ARG A 223 2.18 9.72 9.77
N GLN A 224 1.80 8.46 9.63
CA GLN A 224 2.73 7.34 9.64
C GLN A 224 3.10 6.96 8.21
N ASN A 225 4.38 6.72 7.95
CA ASN A 225 4.79 6.05 6.72
C ASN A 225 4.44 4.56 6.83
N ILE A 226 3.45 4.10 6.06
CA ILE A 226 2.96 2.72 6.12
C ILE A 226 3.87 1.71 5.42
N THR A 227 4.77 2.17 4.54
CA THR A 227 5.73 1.31 3.83
C THR A 227 7.00 1.07 4.66
N ASP A 228 7.25 1.88 5.69
CA ASP A 228 8.38 1.68 6.62
C ASP A 228 8.14 0.42 7.50
N PRO A 229 9.04 -0.59 7.46
CA PRO A 229 8.97 -1.78 8.29
C PRO A 229 8.77 -1.51 9.79
N LYS A 230 9.26 -0.38 10.30
CA LYS A 230 9.13 0.01 11.72
C LYS A 230 7.71 0.36 12.13
N ASN A 231 6.83 0.67 11.18
CA ASN A 231 5.44 1.06 11.44
C ASN A 231 4.45 -0.09 11.18
N LEU A 232 4.89 -1.22 10.62
CA LEU A 232 4.03 -2.37 10.33
C LEU A 232 3.28 -2.90 11.56
N GLY A 233 3.88 -2.81 12.75
CA GLY A 233 3.26 -3.23 14.01
C GLY A 233 2.55 -2.12 14.80
N LYS A 234 2.56 -0.88 14.32
CA LYS A 234 1.93 0.26 15.01
C LYS A 234 0.54 0.51 14.44
N PRO A 235 -0.53 0.51 15.24
CA PRO A 235 -1.85 0.86 14.74
C PRO A 235 -1.84 2.28 14.16
N TYR A 236 -2.36 2.41 12.94
CA TYR A 236 -2.52 3.68 12.25
C TYR A 236 -3.60 4.52 12.93
N ASN A 237 -4.68 3.89 13.38
CA ASN A 237 -5.85 4.53 13.95
C ASN A 237 -5.63 5.11 15.37
N GLU A 238 -4.85 4.45 16.23
CA GLU A 238 -4.59 4.87 17.62
C GLU A 238 -3.56 6.02 17.75
N ASN A 239 -2.71 6.23 16.74
CA ASN A 239 -1.62 7.21 16.82
C ASN A 239 -1.61 8.27 15.70
N GLY A 240 -2.44 8.13 14.66
CA GLY A 240 -2.46 9.03 13.51
C GLY A 240 -3.84 9.29 12.91
N GLY A 241 -4.65 8.24 12.66
CA GLY A 241 -5.91 8.35 11.93
C GLY A 241 -6.93 9.32 12.54
N GLN A 242 -7.24 9.18 13.84
CA GLN A 242 -8.18 10.07 14.52
C GLN A 242 -7.68 11.52 14.59
N ASP A 243 -6.40 11.71 14.86
CA ASP A 243 -5.79 13.03 14.91
C ASP A 243 -5.85 13.69 13.54
N LEU A 244 -5.55 12.96 12.47
CA LEU A 244 -5.56 13.47 11.11
C LEU A 244 -6.97 13.89 10.66
N ARG A 245 -8.01 13.15 11.03
CA ARG A 245 -9.40 13.56 10.75
C ARG A 245 -9.80 14.81 11.50
N LYS A 246 -9.55 14.87 12.82
CA LYS A 246 -9.81 16.07 13.62
C LYS A 246 -9.07 17.30 13.05
N ILE A 247 -7.80 17.14 12.71
CA ILE A 247 -6.98 18.20 12.10
C ILE A 247 -7.56 18.63 10.75
N SER A 248 -8.00 17.69 9.91
CA SER A 248 -8.55 18.02 8.59
C SER A 248 -9.92 18.68 8.65
N GLU A 249 -10.78 18.28 9.59
CA GLU A 249 -12.06 18.93 9.80
C GLU A 249 -11.89 20.33 10.40
N ALA A 250 -11.01 20.50 11.39
CA ALA A 250 -10.66 21.81 11.92
C ALA A 250 -10.16 22.74 10.80
N TYR A 251 -9.32 22.22 9.90
CA TYR A 251 -8.85 22.97 8.73
C TYR A 251 -10.02 23.36 7.82
N ALA A 252 -10.94 22.43 7.51
CA ALA A 252 -12.11 22.70 6.68
C ALA A 252 -13.07 23.74 7.29
N VAL A 253 -13.25 23.73 8.62
CA VAL A 253 -14.04 24.74 9.34
C VAL A 253 -13.40 26.11 9.21
N LEU A 254 -12.09 26.22 9.46
CA LEU A 254 -11.37 27.50 9.40
C LEU A 254 -11.20 28.02 7.97
N LEU A 255 -11.09 27.13 6.98
CA LEU A 255 -10.97 27.52 5.57
C LEU A 255 -12.22 28.26 5.06
N LYS A 256 -13.41 27.91 5.56
CA LYS A 256 -14.67 28.60 5.23
C LYS A 256 -14.74 30.04 5.76
N GLU A 257 -13.95 30.37 6.77
CA GLU A 257 -13.93 31.71 7.38
C GLU A 257 -12.96 32.68 6.68
N VAL A 258 -12.03 32.15 5.88
CA VAL A 258 -11.00 32.93 5.16
C VAL A 258 -11.24 32.97 3.66
N SER A 259 -12.18 32.15 3.15
CA SER A 259 -12.61 32.12 1.74
C SER A 259 -13.71 33.14 1.49
#